data_AF-A0A0U5AY42-F1
#
_entry.id   AF-A0A0U5AY42-F1
#
_cell.length_a   1.000
_cell.length_b   1.000
_cell.length_c   1.000
_cell.angle_alpha   90.00
_cell.angle_beta   90.00
_cell.angle_gamma   90.00
#
_symmetry.space_group_name_H-M   'P 1'
#
loop_
_entity.id
_entity.type
_entity.pdbx_description
1 polymer ?
#
loop_
_entity_poly.entity_id
_entity_poly.type
_entity_poly.pdbx_seq_one_letter_code
_entity_poly.pdbx_strand_id
1 'polypeptide(L)'
;MIVTLATYFPLKDLKTNTSLWIENLNPKKDYLFYQQAHPLAIFILQKPLAIIKQEEEAKEILKQGHYVLSPVELNFARQELVLPDPYKKGKYWYVYKALTF
;
A
#
# COMPACT_ATOMS: atom_id res chain seq x y z
N MET A 1 14.74 29.09 5.14
CA MET A 1 15.44 27.87 5.59
C MET A 1 14.39 26.80 5.79
N ILE A 2 14.33 25.80 4.90
CA ILE A 2 13.25 24.81 4.91
C ILE A 2 13.50 23.83 6.07
N VAL A 3 12.49 23.71 6.92
CA VAL A 3 12.43 22.79 8.06
C VAL A 3 12.48 21.37 7.54
N THR A 4 13.49 20.60 7.93
CA THR A 4 13.40 19.14 7.82
C THR A 4 13.41 18.60 9.23
N LEU A 5 12.21 18.47 9.81
CA LEU A 5 11.96 17.66 10.98
C LEU A 5 12.15 16.20 10.54
N ALA A 6 13.40 15.76 10.44
CA ALA A 6 13.71 14.34 10.37
C ALA A 6 13.30 13.77 11.73
N THR A 7 12.04 13.34 11.83
CA THR A 7 11.61 12.45 12.89
C THR A 7 12.62 11.31 12.94
N TYR A 8 13.35 11.23 14.05
CA TYR A 8 14.45 10.29 14.25
C TYR A 8 13.89 8.86 14.19
N PHE A 9 13.87 8.30 12.98
CA PHE A 9 13.57 6.92 12.72
C PHE A 9 14.88 6.15 12.73
N PRO A 10 15.11 5.25 13.70
CA PRO A 10 16.34 4.48 13.69
C PRO A 10 16.39 3.65 12.40
N LEU A 11 17.54 3.65 11.72
CA LEU A 11 17.76 2.97 10.43
C LEU A 11 17.35 1.48 10.45
N LYS A 12 17.40 0.85 11.63
CA LYS A 12 16.93 -0.52 11.86
C LYS A 12 15.44 -0.68 11.58
N ASP A 13 14.61 0.29 11.97
CA ASP A 13 13.16 0.26 11.76
C ASP A 13 12.84 0.49 10.27
N LEU A 14 13.57 1.39 9.61
CA LEU A 14 13.41 1.63 8.17
C LEU A 14 13.74 0.36 7.36
N LYS A 15 14.86 -0.31 7.67
CA LYS A 15 15.24 -1.56 7.01
C LYS A 15 14.18 -2.64 7.24
N THR A 16 13.74 -2.81 8.48
CA THR A 16 12.74 -3.83 8.85
C THR A 16 11.41 -3.58 8.14
N ASN A 17 10.90 -2.35 8.18
CA ASN A 17 9.64 -2.00 7.53
C ASN A 17 9.74 -2.17 6.00
N THR A 18 10.85 -1.79 5.39
CA THR A 18 11.07 -1.97 3.95
C THR A 18 11.10 -3.44 3.56
N SER A 19 11.77 -4.29 4.35
CA SER A 19 11.79 -5.75 4.13
C SER A 19 10.39 -6.36 4.15
N LEU A 20 9.51 -5.94 5.07
CA LEU A 20 8.13 -6.43 5.11
C LEU A 20 7.36 -6.14 3.82
N TRP A 21 7.58 -4.99 3.18
CA TRP A 21 6.97 -4.70 1.88
C TRP A 21 7.51 -5.61 0.77
N ILE A 22 8.83 -5.80 0.72
CA ILE A 22 9.51 -6.61 -0.30
C ILE A 22 9.08 -8.07 -0.22
N GLU A 23 8.97 -8.62 1.00
CA GLU A 23 8.63 -10.02 1.23
C GLU A 23 7.17 -10.35 0.90
N ASN A 24 6.26 -9.37 0.98
CA ASN A 24 4.83 -9.61 0.88
C ASN A 24 4.17 -9.11 -0.42
N LEU A 25 4.72 -8.08 -1.08
CA LEU A 25 4.18 -7.63 -2.37
C LEU A 25 4.68 -8.53 -3.51
N ASN A 26 3.75 -9.03 -4.31
CA ASN A 26 4.06 -9.97 -5.40
C ASN A 26 3.93 -9.29 -6.77
N PRO A 27 5.02 -9.03 -7.52
CA PRO A 27 4.98 -8.35 -8.81
C PRO A 27 4.07 -8.99 -9.87
N LYS A 28 3.71 -10.29 -9.72
CA LYS A 28 2.80 -11.00 -10.62
C LYS A 28 1.32 -10.68 -10.40
N LYS A 29 0.96 -10.16 -9.22
CA LYS A 29 -0.41 -9.73 -8.92
C LYS A 29 -0.67 -8.34 -9.50
N ASP A 30 -1.94 -8.05 -9.79
CA ASP A 30 -2.31 -6.74 -10.28
C ASP A 30 -2.82 -5.84 -9.16
N TYR A 31 -2.07 -4.78 -8.88
CA TYR A 31 -2.32 -3.86 -7.77
C TYR A 31 -2.73 -2.50 -8.30
N LEU A 32 -3.59 -1.82 -7.54
CA LEU A 32 -3.94 -0.43 -7.74
C LEU A 32 -3.85 0.31 -6.42
N PHE A 33 -3.60 1.61 -6.48
CA PHE A 33 -3.60 2.48 -5.32
C PHE A 33 -4.98 3.06 -5.08
N TYR A 34 -5.38 3.19 -3.81
CA TYR A 34 -6.54 3.96 -3.40
C TYR A 34 -6.10 5.27 -2.75
N GLN A 35 -6.67 6.40 -3.21
CA GLN A 35 -6.41 7.79 -2.81
C GLN A 35 -5.00 8.31 -3.08
N GLN A 36 -3.96 7.52 -2.77
CA GLN A 36 -2.58 7.96 -2.75
C GLN A 36 -1.65 6.87 -3.26
N ALA A 37 -0.65 7.24 -4.06
CA ALA A 37 0.43 6.35 -4.47
C ALA A 37 1.49 6.19 -3.37
N HIS A 38 2.11 5.02 -3.32
CA HIS A 38 3.25 4.75 -2.44
C HIS A 38 4.52 4.45 -3.26
N PRO A 39 5.58 5.28 -3.17
CA PRO A 39 6.79 5.12 -3.99
C PRO A 39 7.45 3.75 -3.86
N LEU A 40 7.51 3.18 -2.65
CA LEU A 40 8.12 1.87 -2.44
C LEU A 40 7.33 0.75 -3.14
N ALA A 41 5.99 0.83 -3.20
CA ALA A 41 5.21 -0.18 -3.92
C ALA A 41 5.49 -0.13 -5.42
N ILE A 42 5.62 1.07 -6.00
CA ILE A 42 5.97 1.24 -7.43
C ILE A 42 7.33 0.59 -7.70
N PHE A 43 8.31 0.84 -6.83
CA PHE A 43 9.65 0.26 -6.95
C PHE A 43 9.63 -1.27 -6.87
N ILE A 44 8.93 -1.84 -5.88
CA ILE A 44 8.87 -3.30 -5.68
C ILE A 44 8.11 -4.00 -6.82
N LEU A 45 6.98 -3.43 -7.23
CA LEU A 45 6.10 -4.02 -8.25
C LEU A 45 6.62 -3.78 -9.68
N GLN A 46 7.64 -2.92 -9.85
CA GLN A 46 8.35 -2.64 -11.10
C GLN A 46 7.43 -2.20 -12.25
N LYS A 47 6.27 -1.60 -11.93
CA LYS A 47 5.32 -1.07 -12.91
C LYS A 47 4.62 0.18 -12.37
N PRO A 48 4.20 1.11 -13.24
CA PRO A 48 3.27 2.16 -12.84
C PRO A 48 1.94 1.53 -12.42
N LEU A 49 1.36 2.03 -11.34
CA LEU A 49 0.09 1.56 -10.79
C LEU A 49 -0.92 2.69 -10.88
N ALA A 50 -2.13 2.37 -11.33
CA ALA A 50 -3.20 3.34 -11.39
C ALA A 50 -3.64 3.75 -9.96
N ILE A 51 -4.14 4.99 -9.84
CA ILE A 51 -4.64 5.55 -8.59
C ILE A 51 -6.14 5.80 -8.74
N ILE A 52 -6.90 5.12 -7.90
CA ILE A 52 -8.35 5.21 -7.80
C ILE A 52 -8.70 6.21 -6.70
N LYS A 53 -9.68 7.07 -6.94
CA LYS A 53 -10.11 8.09 -5.95
C LYS A 53 -11.52 7.87 -5.42
N GLN A 54 -12.32 7.05 -6.09
CA GLN A 54 -13.71 6.81 -5.72
C GLN A 54 -13.88 5.44 -5.08
N GLU A 55 -14.71 5.38 -4.03
CA GLU A 55 -14.98 4.13 -3.31
C GLU A 55 -15.64 3.08 -4.21
N GLU A 56 -16.63 3.48 -5.02
CA GLU A 56 -17.35 2.58 -5.93
C GLU A 56 -16.40 1.95 -6.97
N GLU A 57 -15.45 2.74 -7.49
CA GLU A 57 -14.42 2.23 -8.39
C GLU A 57 -13.51 1.21 -7.69
N ALA A 58 -13.12 1.47 -6.43
CA ALA A 58 -12.34 0.51 -5.65
C ALA A 58 -13.11 -0.80 -5.39
N LYS A 59 -14.43 -0.73 -5.15
CA LYS A 59 -15.30 -1.92 -5.03
C LYS A 59 -15.30 -2.74 -6.32
N GLU A 60 -15.53 -2.10 -7.47
CA GLU A 60 -15.55 -2.79 -8.75
C GLU A 60 -14.21 -3.46 -9.08
N ILE A 61 -13.10 -2.78 -8.79
CA ILE A 61 -11.75 -3.30 -9.03
C ILE A 61 -11.45 -4.54 -8.17
N LEU A 62 -11.89 -4.54 -6.90
CA LEU A 62 -11.80 -5.72 -6.04
C LEU A 62 -12.68 -6.87 -6.52
N LYS A 63 -13.85 -6.61 -7.11
CA LYS A 63 -14.70 -7.64 -7.71
C LYS A 63 -14.09 -8.24 -8.98
N GLN A 64 -13.34 -7.43 -9.74
CA GLN A 64 -12.71 -7.83 -11.00
C GLN A 64 -11.47 -8.71 -10.83
N GLY A 65 -11.00 -8.97 -9.60
CA GLY A 65 -9.83 -9.82 -9.38
C GLY A 65 -8.55 -9.06 -9.04
N HIS A 66 -8.60 -7.73 -8.93
CA HIS A 66 -7.41 -6.92 -8.63
C HIS A 66 -7.20 -6.76 -7.12
N TYR A 67 -5.99 -6.31 -6.76
CA TYR A 67 -5.59 -5.97 -5.41
C TYR A 67 -5.59 -4.46 -5.24
N VAL A 68 -5.93 -4.00 -4.04
CA VAL A 68 -5.93 -2.57 -3.70
C VAL A 68 -4.99 -2.29 -2.54
N LEU A 69 -4.07 -1.34 -2.74
CA LEU A 69 -3.20 -0.76 -1.73
C LEU A 69 -3.82 0.56 -1.25
N SER A 70 -4.12 0.65 0.04
CA SER A 70 -4.79 1.82 0.62
C SER A 70 -4.08 2.34 1.87
N PRO A 71 -3.93 3.67 2.03
CA PRO A 71 -3.45 4.28 3.27
C PRO A 71 -4.55 4.38 4.34
N VAL A 72 -5.79 4.01 4.02
CA VAL A 72 -6.96 4.03 4.91
C VAL A 72 -7.68 2.69 4.90
N GLU A 73 -8.42 2.40 5.96
CA GLU A 73 -9.23 1.18 6.04
C GLU A 73 -10.44 1.25 5.10
N LEU A 74 -10.71 0.14 4.41
CA LEU A 74 -11.85 -0.03 3.51
C LEU A 74 -12.84 -1.01 4.15
N ASN A 75 -13.81 -0.49 4.90
CA ASN A 75 -14.76 -1.29 5.67
C ASN A 75 -15.61 -2.25 4.83
N PHE A 76 -15.68 -2.04 3.52
CA PHE A 76 -16.41 -2.87 2.57
C PHE A 76 -15.57 -4.03 1.99
N ALA A 77 -14.30 -4.16 2.37
CA ALA A 77 -13.37 -5.13 1.80
C ALA A 77 -12.66 -5.94 2.88
N ARG A 78 -12.33 -7.20 2.57
CA ARG A 78 -11.55 -8.05 3.47
C ARG A 78 -10.07 -7.73 3.33
N GLN A 79 -9.48 -7.20 4.40
CA GLN A 79 -8.05 -6.96 4.50
C GLN A 79 -7.28 -8.29 4.47
N GLU A 80 -6.25 -8.37 3.63
CA GLU A 80 -5.31 -9.50 3.56
C GLU A 80 -4.06 -9.22 4.39
N LEU A 81 -3.55 -7.99 4.35
CA LEU A 81 -2.28 -7.62 4.97
C LEU A 81 -2.28 -6.18 5.47
N VAL A 82 -1.52 -5.93 6.53
CA VAL A 82 -1.16 -4.59 7.01
C VAL A 82 0.36 -4.44 6.90
N LEU A 83 0.80 -3.36 6.27
CA LEU A 83 2.20 -3.03 6.06
C LEU A 83 2.52 -1.71 6.77
N PRO A 84 3.52 -1.64 7.67
CA PRO A 84 3.93 -0.37 8.25
C PRO A 84 4.49 0.55 7.17
N ASP A 85 4.10 1.83 7.19
CA ASP A 85 4.69 2.84 6.31
C ASP A 85 6.18 3.02 6.70
N PRO A 86 7.13 2.73 5.81
CA PRO A 86 8.55 2.80 6.13
C PRO A 86 9.01 4.25 6.38
N TYR A 87 8.24 5.24 5.92
CA TYR A 87 8.57 6.66 6.01
C TYR A 87 7.83 7.39 7.14
N LYS A 88 6.78 6.79 7.74
CA LYS A 88 5.91 7.45 8.72
C LYS A 88 5.58 6.56 9.92
N LYS A 89 5.90 7.03 11.14
CA LYS A 89 5.72 6.26 12.38
C LYS A 89 4.25 6.08 12.72
N GLY A 90 3.86 4.84 13.04
CA GLY A 90 2.49 4.50 13.40
C GLY A 90 1.48 4.67 12.26
N LYS A 91 1.95 4.79 11.01
CA LYS A 91 1.10 4.75 9.83
C LYS A 91 1.23 3.41 9.15
N TYR A 92 0.14 2.96 8.55
CA TYR A 92 0.03 1.66 7.92
C TYR A 92 -0.62 1.79 6.54
N TRP A 93 -0.30 0.81 5.71
CA TRP A 93 -0.93 0.55 4.43
C TRP A 93 -1.62 -0.79 4.49
N TYR A 94 -2.77 -0.85 3.86
CA TYR A 94 -3.65 -2.01 3.86
C TYR A 94 -3.67 -2.60 2.47
N VAL A 95 -3.49 -3.91 2.38
CA VAL A 95 -3.63 -4.66 1.14
C VAL A 95 -4.94 -5.42 1.18
N TYR A 96 -5.78 -5.16 0.19
CA TYR A 96 -7.05 -5.85 0.00
C TYR A 96 -6.95 -6.81 -1.18
N LYS A 97 -7.46 -8.02 -0.97
CA LYS A 97 -7.51 -9.05 -1.99
C LYS A 97 -8.82 -8.97 -2.77
N ALA A 98 -8.73 -9.34 -4.03
CA ALA A 98 -9.87 -9.69 -4.87
C ALA A 98 -10.93 -10.52 -4.14
N LEU A 99 -12.19 -10.13 -4.26
CA LEU A 99 -13.30 -10.95 -3.83
C LEU A 99 -13.52 -12.05 -4.88
N THR A 100 -12.96 -13.24 -4.64
CA THR A 100 -13.37 -14.45 -5.36
C THR A 100 -14.76 -14.83 -4.88
N PHE A 101 -15.77 -14.58 -5.72
CA PHE A 101 -17.14 -15.12 -5.57
C PHE A 101 -17.22 -16.53 -6.13
#